data_AF-A0A3M9YGN1-F1
#
_entry.id   AF-A0A3M9YGN1-F1
#
_cell.length_a   1.000
_cell.length_b   1.000
_cell.length_c   1.000
_cell.angle_alpha   90.00
_cell.angle_beta   90.00
_cell.angle_gamma   90.00
#
_symmetry.space_group_name_H-M   'P 1'
#
loop_
_entity.id
_entity.type
_entity.pdbx_description
1 polymer ?
#
loop_
_entity_poly.entity_id
_entity_poly.type
_entity_poly.pdbx_seq_one_letter_code
_entity_poly.pdbx_strand_id
1 'polypeptide(L)'
;MAKRLIRLFGFPIHQAPGEAEAECALLQQEGLVDAVLSEDVDTIMFGCSRTFRNCLVASGLDRQGMVLVALMSGGDYLPEGVPGCGLKLACEVARAGFGKSLCSLKAADKTGIDEWRANLTHELRTNENKFFRTKHKAIVIPDNFPDVKVLRFYTHPAVSSKAAVENLIGSVEWSRPVDIGGLRRFTDEVFDWTNRPGAVKLIKVLSPNLLAQKLFARYDHITQSLESHRLESLEQQELALVQRISAKRSHFSTDGIPELRVFHVPADIVPLDLSQESDEVAEMGRQALALNSDGEFEGAVPSNNDVEAGGQVARTTFDPTTAQAVWLPESLVKLGVPLCVEDWEERQRAKIDVMTASNLAKQRKKKTAGSNTNKAPNTLDKWVKSTKSRPRECPGKNVAVPPVSQSLSHFKLPQPLPSNITNFGGHQPREPATSKPHTSPNRPLASLPRTIKSMGVQWLTPYA
;
A
#
# COMPACT_ATOMS: atom_id res chain seq x y z
N MET A 1 -17.60 -11.54 16.35
CA MET A 1 -16.14 -11.78 16.35
C MET A 1 -15.38 -10.74 15.55
N ALA A 2 -15.65 -10.53 14.25
CA ALA A 2 -14.92 -9.56 13.41
C ALA A 2 -14.80 -8.15 14.02
N LYS A 3 -15.92 -7.51 14.41
CA LYS A 3 -15.91 -6.17 15.04
C LYS A 3 -15.05 -6.08 16.30
N ARG A 4 -14.95 -7.17 17.08
CA ARG A 4 -14.08 -7.23 18.28
C ARG A 4 -12.62 -7.20 17.86
N LEU A 5 -12.24 -8.05 16.89
CA LEU A 5 -10.86 -8.12 16.40
C LEU A 5 -10.40 -6.81 15.78
N ILE A 6 -11.24 -6.17 14.95
CA ILE A 6 -10.91 -4.89 14.31
C ILE A 6 -10.62 -3.80 15.35
N ARG A 7 -11.44 -3.72 16.43
CA ARG A 7 -11.18 -2.79 17.55
C ARG A 7 -9.88 -3.09 18.28
N LEU A 8 -9.57 -4.37 18.51
CA LEU A 8 -8.32 -4.78 19.16
C LEU A 8 -7.08 -4.38 18.35
N PHE A 9 -7.18 -4.39 17.01
CA PHE A 9 -6.14 -3.85 16.13
C PHE A 9 -6.12 -2.31 16.05
N GLY A 10 -7.03 -1.61 16.75
CA GLY A 10 -7.12 -0.15 16.70
C GLY A 10 -7.75 0.41 15.41
N PHE A 11 -8.24 -0.45 14.52
CA PHE A 11 -8.82 0.03 13.26
C PHE A 11 -10.21 0.66 13.45
N PRO A 12 -10.53 1.73 12.70
CA PRO A 12 -11.85 2.33 12.74
C PRO A 12 -12.90 1.39 12.15
N ILE A 13 -14.11 1.44 12.72
CA ILE A 13 -15.28 0.70 12.22
C ILE A 13 -16.37 1.70 11.90
N HIS A 14 -16.87 1.64 10.68
CA HIS A 14 -18.04 2.38 10.24
C HIS A 14 -19.15 1.41 9.84
N GLN A 15 -20.40 1.77 10.13
CA GLN A 15 -21.56 0.98 9.75
C GLN A 15 -22.36 1.77 8.71
N ALA A 16 -22.35 1.27 7.47
CA ALA A 16 -23.14 1.85 6.40
C ALA A 16 -24.65 1.79 6.74
N PRO A 17 -25.44 2.82 6.34
CA PRO A 17 -26.89 2.80 6.51
C PRO A 17 -27.59 1.87 5.50
N GLY A 18 -26.95 1.61 4.36
CA GLY A 18 -27.38 0.67 3.34
C GLY A 18 -26.23 -0.25 2.94
N GLU A 19 -25.88 -0.23 1.66
CA GLU A 19 -24.81 -1.06 1.13
C GLU A 19 -23.42 -0.50 1.44
N ALA A 20 -22.53 -1.40 1.86
CA ALA A 20 -21.18 -1.05 2.23
C ALA A 20 -20.39 -0.46 1.04
N GLU A 21 -20.60 -0.96 -0.17
CA GLU A 21 -19.88 -0.49 -1.37
C GLU A 21 -20.27 0.93 -1.77
N ALA A 22 -21.56 1.24 -1.69
CA ALA A 22 -22.07 2.58 -1.93
C ALA A 22 -21.54 3.57 -0.89
N GLU A 23 -21.52 3.16 0.38
CA GLU A 23 -20.95 3.96 1.46
C GLU A 23 -19.45 4.18 1.25
N CYS A 24 -18.68 3.13 0.94
CA CYS A 24 -17.25 3.24 0.66
C CYS A 24 -16.96 4.18 -0.51
N ALA A 25 -17.76 4.14 -1.58
CA ALA A 25 -17.65 5.06 -2.70
C ALA A 25 -17.90 6.51 -2.28
N LEU A 26 -18.90 6.77 -1.43
CA LEU A 26 -19.15 8.09 -0.85
C LEU A 26 -17.97 8.56 0.00
N LEU A 27 -17.46 7.72 0.89
CA LEU A 27 -16.34 8.07 1.78
C LEU A 27 -15.07 8.43 0.99
N GLN A 28 -14.84 7.78 -0.16
CA GLN A 28 -13.76 8.17 -1.06
C GLN A 28 -14.02 9.52 -1.74
N GLN A 29 -15.24 9.75 -2.24
CA GLN A 29 -15.60 11.00 -2.91
C GLN A 29 -15.48 12.22 -1.99
N GLU A 30 -15.82 12.05 -0.71
CA GLU A 30 -15.69 13.09 0.33
C GLU A 30 -14.26 13.19 0.89
N GLY A 31 -13.33 12.36 0.41
CA GLY A 31 -11.90 12.44 0.75
C GLY A 31 -11.53 11.89 2.13
N LEU A 32 -12.40 11.08 2.76
CA LEU A 32 -12.06 10.38 4.00
C LEU A 32 -11.04 9.27 3.76
N VAL A 33 -11.11 8.61 2.59
CA VAL A 33 -10.21 7.51 2.19
C VAL A 33 -9.72 7.72 0.75
N ASP A 34 -8.49 7.29 0.46
CA ASP A 34 -7.88 7.46 -0.87
C ASP A 34 -8.33 6.44 -1.92
N ALA A 35 -8.75 5.26 -1.47
CA ALA A 35 -9.10 4.13 -2.32
C ALA A 35 -10.10 3.20 -1.61
N VAL A 36 -10.85 2.43 -2.39
CA VAL A 36 -11.77 1.39 -1.89
C VAL A 36 -11.23 0.03 -2.32
N LEU A 37 -11.16 -0.92 -1.38
CA LEU A 37 -10.92 -2.33 -1.69
C LEU A 37 -12.27 -3.05 -1.62
N SER A 38 -12.72 -3.60 -2.76
CA SER A 38 -13.95 -4.39 -2.80
C SER A 38 -13.79 -5.63 -3.69
N GLU A 39 -14.61 -6.64 -3.41
CA GLU A 39 -14.71 -7.82 -4.27
C GLU A 39 -15.43 -7.51 -5.58
N ASP A 40 -16.26 -6.46 -5.62
CA ASP A 40 -17.09 -6.09 -6.77
C ASP A 40 -16.72 -4.76 -7.42
N VAL A 41 -17.13 -4.61 -8.69
CA VAL A 41 -16.93 -3.38 -9.49
C VAL A 41 -18.06 -2.37 -9.28
N ASP A 42 -19.02 -2.71 -8.43
CA ASP A 42 -20.23 -1.93 -8.17
C ASP A 42 -19.89 -0.62 -7.47
N THR A 43 -18.78 -0.60 -6.72
CA THR A 43 -18.14 0.63 -6.23
C THR A 43 -17.97 1.69 -7.33
N ILE A 44 -17.66 1.32 -8.58
CA ILE A 44 -17.54 2.27 -9.71
C ILE A 44 -18.93 2.81 -10.11
N MET A 45 -19.97 1.99 -10.08
CA MET A 45 -21.35 2.42 -10.35
C MET A 45 -21.88 3.38 -9.29
N PHE A 46 -21.40 3.26 -8.05
CA PHE A 46 -21.65 4.25 -6.98
C PHE A 46 -20.74 5.49 -7.07
N GLY A 47 -19.74 5.47 -7.94
CA GLY A 47 -18.90 6.61 -8.31
C GLY A 47 -17.51 6.63 -7.66
N CYS A 48 -17.02 5.50 -7.20
CA CYS A 48 -15.62 5.32 -6.81
C CYS A 48 -14.70 5.58 -8.01
N SER A 49 -13.63 6.37 -7.79
CA SER A 49 -12.61 6.66 -8.81
C SER A 49 -11.40 5.72 -8.71
N ARG A 50 -11.05 5.29 -7.49
CA ARG A 50 -9.92 4.40 -7.20
C ARG A 50 -10.41 3.17 -6.46
N THR A 51 -10.67 2.10 -7.19
CA THR A 51 -11.06 0.82 -6.61
C THR A 51 -9.98 -0.24 -6.86
N PHE A 52 -9.64 -1.00 -5.83
CA PHE A 52 -8.77 -2.17 -5.92
C PHE A 52 -9.65 -3.41 -5.96
N ARG A 53 -9.49 -4.23 -6.99
CA ARG A 53 -10.16 -5.53 -7.17
C ARG A 53 -9.17 -6.52 -7.78
N ASN A 54 -9.40 -7.82 -7.55
CA ASN A 54 -8.73 -8.91 -8.26
C ASN A 54 -9.28 -9.14 -9.70
N CYS A 55 -9.71 -8.11 -10.44
CA CYS A 55 -10.29 -8.30 -11.78
C CYS A 55 -9.97 -7.17 -12.77
N LEU A 56 -9.54 -7.56 -13.97
CA LEU A 56 -9.19 -6.71 -15.11
C LEU A 56 -10.45 -6.34 -15.90
N VAL A 57 -10.95 -5.12 -15.76
CA VAL A 57 -11.93 -4.60 -16.73
C VAL A 57 -11.58 -3.17 -17.15
N ALA A 58 -10.76 -3.06 -18.19
CA ALA A 58 -10.58 -1.84 -18.97
C ALA A 58 -11.58 -1.85 -20.14
N SER A 59 -12.84 -1.47 -19.90
CA SER A 59 -13.90 -1.47 -20.93
C SER A 59 -14.18 -0.09 -21.52
N GLY A 60 -13.54 0.97 -21.02
CA GLY A 60 -13.77 2.35 -21.46
C GLY A 60 -15.18 2.88 -21.16
N LEU A 61 -15.88 2.25 -20.22
CA LEU A 61 -17.21 2.66 -19.77
C LEU A 61 -17.10 3.64 -18.60
N ASP A 62 -17.97 4.64 -18.59
CA ASP A 62 -18.15 5.54 -17.46
C ASP A 62 -19.22 5.01 -16.49
N ARG A 63 -19.37 5.68 -15.34
CA ARG A 63 -20.34 5.31 -14.30
C ARG A 63 -21.74 5.10 -14.87
N GLN A 64 -22.23 6.06 -15.66
CA GLN A 64 -23.57 6.02 -16.24
C GLN A 64 -23.72 4.88 -17.25
N GLY A 65 -22.68 4.61 -18.04
CA GLY A 65 -22.63 3.48 -18.95
C GLY A 65 -22.69 2.14 -18.20
N MET A 66 -21.95 1.99 -17.10
CA MET A 66 -21.98 0.77 -16.28
C MET A 66 -23.35 0.54 -15.62
N VAL A 67 -23.99 1.60 -15.12
CA VAL A 67 -25.35 1.51 -14.58
C VAL A 67 -26.34 1.05 -15.65
N LEU A 68 -26.24 1.58 -16.88
CA LEU A 68 -27.09 1.11 -17.97
C LEU A 68 -26.81 -0.36 -18.32
N VAL A 69 -25.54 -0.78 -18.27
CA VAL A 69 -25.19 -2.19 -18.49
C VAL A 69 -25.86 -3.08 -17.46
N ALA A 70 -25.80 -2.74 -16.17
CA ALA A 70 -26.46 -3.51 -15.11
C ALA A 70 -27.98 -3.59 -15.31
N LEU A 71 -28.62 -2.49 -15.71
CA LEU A 71 -30.07 -2.48 -16.02
C LEU A 71 -30.43 -3.36 -17.22
N MET A 72 -29.57 -3.41 -18.24
CA MET A 72 -29.86 -4.12 -19.50
C MET A 72 -29.46 -5.59 -19.49
N SER A 73 -28.28 -5.94 -18.99
CA SER A 73 -27.77 -7.32 -19.00
C SER A 73 -28.10 -8.12 -17.75
N GLY A 74 -28.68 -7.46 -16.74
CA GLY A 74 -28.90 -8.02 -15.43
C GLY A 74 -27.80 -7.62 -14.45
N GLY A 75 -28.22 -7.23 -13.25
CA GLY A 75 -27.36 -6.91 -12.10
C GLY A 75 -28.04 -7.34 -10.81
N ASP A 76 -27.47 -7.00 -9.66
CA ASP A 76 -27.91 -7.55 -8.37
C ASP A 76 -29.37 -7.21 -8.01
N TYR A 77 -29.81 -5.99 -8.33
CA TYR A 77 -31.20 -5.57 -8.08
C TYR A 77 -32.19 -6.04 -9.14
N LEU A 78 -31.72 -6.34 -10.35
CA LEU A 78 -32.55 -6.76 -11.47
C LEU A 78 -31.83 -7.87 -12.26
N PRO A 79 -31.85 -9.12 -11.76
CA PRO A 79 -31.07 -10.21 -12.37
C PRO A 79 -31.50 -10.55 -13.80
N GLU A 80 -32.77 -10.33 -14.12
CA GLU A 80 -33.34 -10.69 -15.43
C GLU A 80 -32.97 -9.70 -16.55
N GLY A 81 -32.72 -8.42 -16.22
CA GLY A 81 -32.44 -7.37 -17.19
C GLY A 81 -33.47 -7.28 -18.33
N VAL A 82 -33.02 -6.90 -19.53
CA VAL A 82 -33.82 -6.95 -20.76
C VAL A 82 -33.64 -8.33 -21.40
N PRO A 83 -34.72 -9.09 -21.65
CA PRO A 83 -34.63 -10.42 -22.25
C PRO A 83 -33.87 -10.41 -23.58
N GLY A 84 -32.85 -11.27 -23.70
CA GLY A 84 -32.02 -11.38 -24.91
C GLY A 84 -30.96 -10.28 -25.06
N CYS A 85 -30.85 -9.34 -24.11
CA CYS A 85 -29.80 -8.35 -24.07
C CYS A 85 -28.62 -8.84 -23.20
N GLY A 86 -27.55 -9.30 -23.85
CA GLY A 86 -26.32 -9.66 -23.14
C GLY A 86 -25.35 -8.49 -22.93
N LEU A 87 -24.32 -8.73 -22.11
CA LEU A 87 -23.27 -7.75 -21.76
C LEU A 87 -22.66 -7.03 -22.97
N LYS A 88 -22.43 -7.74 -24.08
CA LYS A 88 -21.82 -7.15 -25.30
C LYS A 88 -22.68 -6.03 -25.88
N LEU A 89 -23.97 -6.30 -26.05
CA LEU A 89 -24.89 -5.30 -26.59
C LEU A 89 -25.07 -4.15 -25.59
N ALA A 90 -25.22 -4.47 -24.31
CA ALA A 90 -25.36 -3.45 -23.27
C ALA A 90 -24.14 -2.48 -23.25
N CYS A 91 -22.93 -3.01 -23.42
CA CYS A 91 -21.72 -2.18 -23.56
C CYS A 91 -21.73 -1.31 -24.83
N GLU A 92 -22.24 -1.81 -25.96
CA GLU A 92 -22.39 -1.01 -27.19
C GLU A 92 -23.40 0.13 -26.98
N VAL A 93 -24.53 -0.16 -26.35
CA VAL A 93 -25.57 0.83 -26.01
C VAL A 93 -25.02 1.89 -25.04
N ALA A 94 -24.26 1.48 -24.04
CA ALA A 94 -23.58 2.40 -23.13
C ALA A 94 -22.59 3.33 -23.85
N ARG A 95 -21.76 2.77 -24.75
CA ARG A 95 -20.80 3.54 -25.56
C ARG A 95 -21.48 4.50 -26.54
N ALA A 96 -22.68 4.18 -27.00
CA ALA A 96 -23.50 5.07 -27.82
C ALA A 96 -24.08 6.26 -27.04
N GLY A 97 -23.84 6.35 -25.72
CA GLY A 97 -24.21 7.50 -24.89
C GLY A 97 -25.60 7.40 -24.26
N PHE A 98 -26.31 6.30 -24.45
CA PHE A 98 -27.65 6.09 -23.87
C PHE A 98 -27.64 6.08 -22.33
N GLY A 99 -26.51 5.71 -21.70
CA GLY A 99 -26.38 5.75 -20.25
C GLY A 99 -26.39 7.18 -19.70
N LYS A 100 -25.67 8.09 -20.38
CA LYS A 100 -25.63 9.51 -20.02
C LYS A 100 -26.98 10.19 -20.21
N SER A 101 -27.63 9.94 -21.35
CA SER A 101 -28.95 10.50 -21.61
C SER A 101 -29.96 10.01 -20.57
N LEU A 102 -29.97 8.71 -20.24
CA LEU A 102 -30.84 8.17 -19.19
C LEU A 102 -30.60 8.82 -17.82
N CYS A 103 -29.34 8.90 -17.38
CA CYS A 103 -29.01 9.45 -16.07
C CYS A 103 -29.24 10.98 -15.97
N SER A 104 -29.35 11.67 -17.10
CA SER A 104 -29.68 13.10 -17.14
C SER A 104 -31.17 13.39 -16.96
N LEU A 105 -32.03 12.38 -17.15
CA LEU A 105 -33.48 12.52 -16.99
C LEU A 105 -33.88 12.50 -15.51
N LYS A 106 -34.86 13.33 -15.16
CA LYS A 106 -35.46 13.31 -13.81
C LYS A 106 -36.39 12.10 -13.71
N ALA A 107 -36.40 11.44 -12.55
CA ALA A 107 -37.29 10.31 -12.28
C ALA A 107 -38.80 10.61 -12.46
N ALA A 108 -39.19 11.89 -12.38
CA ALA A 108 -40.57 12.33 -12.59
C ALA A 108 -40.92 12.57 -14.08
N ASP A 109 -39.93 12.68 -14.95
CA ASP A 109 -40.11 12.98 -16.37
C ASP A 109 -40.41 11.71 -17.17
N LYS A 110 -41.66 11.25 -17.06
CA LYS A 110 -42.13 10.05 -17.76
C LYS A 110 -42.06 10.21 -19.27
N THR A 111 -42.37 11.40 -19.78
CA THR A 111 -42.31 11.72 -21.21
C THR A 111 -40.90 11.59 -21.77
N GLY A 112 -39.90 12.14 -21.09
CA GLY A 112 -38.50 12.01 -21.51
C GLY A 112 -37.98 10.57 -21.45
N ILE A 113 -38.44 9.78 -20.47
CA ILE A 113 -38.11 8.35 -20.38
C ILE A 113 -38.75 7.56 -21.53
N ASP A 114 -40.00 7.86 -21.88
CA ASP A 114 -40.71 7.22 -22.99
C ASP A 114 -40.05 7.55 -24.34
N GLU A 115 -39.66 8.82 -24.56
CA GLU A 115 -38.90 9.26 -25.73
C GLU A 115 -37.53 8.58 -25.81
N TRP A 116 -36.81 8.52 -24.68
CA TRP A 116 -35.53 7.83 -24.59
C TRP A 116 -35.67 6.33 -24.94
N ARG A 117 -36.70 5.65 -24.41
CA ARG A 117 -36.98 4.25 -24.73
C ARG A 117 -37.33 4.07 -26.21
N ALA A 118 -38.10 4.99 -26.78
CA ALA A 118 -38.46 4.96 -28.20
C ALA A 118 -37.22 5.11 -29.08
N ASN A 119 -36.31 6.04 -28.75
CA ASN A 119 -35.06 6.25 -29.46
C ASN A 119 -34.13 5.02 -29.37
N LEU A 120 -33.98 4.43 -28.18
CA LEU A 120 -33.21 3.20 -28.00
C LEU A 120 -33.81 2.04 -28.82
N THR A 121 -35.14 1.89 -28.80
CA THR A 121 -35.84 0.86 -29.56
C THR A 121 -35.68 1.06 -31.07
N HIS A 122 -35.74 2.31 -31.55
CA HIS A 122 -35.50 2.66 -32.95
C HIS A 122 -34.09 2.25 -33.36
N GLU A 123 -33.07 2.68 -32.62
CA GLU A 123 -31.68 2.37 -32.93
C GLU A 123 -31.40 0.86 -32.89
N LEU A 124 -31.95 0.11 -31.94
CA LEU A 124 -31.79 -1.35 -31.93
C LEU A 124 -32.36 -2.01 -33.19
N ARG A 125 -33.46 -1.48 -33.75
CA ARG A 125 -34.10 -2.03 -34.95
C ARG A 125 -33.44 -1.58 -36.25
N THR A 126 -33.10 -0.30 -36.36
CA THR A 126 -32.63 0.33 -37.61
C THR A 126 -31.11 0.38 -37.69
N ASN A 127 -30.43 0.54 -36.55
CA ASN A 127 -29.01 0.86 -36.41
C ASN A 127 -28.58 1.98 -37.36
N GLU A 128 -29.38 3.05 -37.41
CA GLU A 128 -29.24 4.17 -38.35
C GLU A 128 -27.93 4.93 -38.10
N ASN A 129 -27.66 5.19 -36.82
CA ASN A 129 -26.44 5.87 -36.38
C ASN A 129 -25.21 4.94 -36.30
N LYS A 130 -25.36 3.66 -36.70
CA LYS A 130 -24.28 2.64 -36.70
C LYS A 130 -23.61 2.46 -35.34
N PHE A 131 -24.39 2.58 -34.27
CA PHE A 131 -23.93 2.37 -32.91
C PHE A 131 -23.58 0.91 -32.60
N PHE A 132 -24.28 -0.03 -33.25
CA PHE A 132 -24.17 -1.46 -32.99
C PHE A 132 -23.46 -2.18 -34.12
N ARG A 133 -22.89 -3.35 -33.82
CA ARG A 133 -22.29 -4.22 -34.86
C ARG A 133 -23.33 -4.73 -35.85
N THR A 134 -24.56 -4.96 -35.39
CA THR A 134 -25.66 -5.56 -36.15
C THR A 134 -26.99 -4.93 -35.75
N LYS A 135 -28.04 -5.17 -36.55
CA LYS A 135 -29.40 -4.78 -36.16
C LYS A 135 -29.98 -5.84 -35.22
N HIS A 136 -30.62 -5.42 -34.14
CA HIS A 136 -31.14 -6.27 -33.07
C HIS A 136 -32.68 -6.30 -33.06
N LYS A 137 -33.29 -6.70 -34.18
CA LYS A 137 -34.77 -6.70 -34.33
C LYS A 137 -35.51 -7.67 -33.40
N ALA A 138 -34.83 -8.72 -32.93
CA ALA A 138 -35.40 -9.73 -32.04
C ALA A 138 -35.52 -9.26 -30.59
N ILE A 139 -34.80 -8.19 -30.21
CA ILE A 139 -34.80 -7.68 -28.84
C ILE A 139 -35.99 -6.73 -28.69
N VAL A 140 -36.84 -7.05 -27.73
CA VAL A 140 -38.00 -6.23 -27.37
C VAL A 140 -37.71 -5.63 -26.01
N ILE A 141 -37.66 -4.30 -25.95
CA ILE A 141 -37.54 -3.58 -24.68
C ILE A 141 -38.91 -3.62 -23.98
N PRO A 142 -39.00 -4.13 -22.75
CA PRO A 142 -40.24 -4.12 -21.98
C PRO A 142 -40.79 -2.71 -21.71
N ASP A 143 -42.10 -2.56 -21.63
CA ASP A 143 -42.75 -1.25 -21.38
C ASP A 143 -42.45 -0.70 -19.97
N ASN A 144 -42.12 -1.58 -19.02
CA ASN A 144 -41.69 -1.20 -17.67
C ASN A 144 -40.20 -0.85 -17.58
N PHE A 145 -39.44 -1.02 -18.66
CA PHE A 145 -38.04 -0.60 -18.72
C PHE A 145 -37.92 0.87 -19.12
N PRO A 146 -36.98 1.64 -18.53
CA PRO A 146 -36.12 1.28 -17.41
C PRO A 146 -36.89 1.36 -16.07
N ASP A 147 -36.61 0.44 -15.14
CA ASP A 147 -37.13 0.55 -13.78
C ASP A 147 -36.41 1.70 -13.05
N VAL A 148 -37.14 2.81 -12.91
CA VAL A 148 -36.65 4.04 -12.28
C VAL A 148 -36.27 3.81 -10.81
N LYS A 149 -36.89 2.86 -10.11
CA LYS A 149 -36.52 2.53 -8.72
C LYS A 149 -35.14 1.87 -8.69
N VAL A 150 -34.90 0.90 -9.58
CA VAL A 150 -33.60 0.22 -9.69
C VAL A 150 -32.51 1.20 -10.13
N LEU A 151 -32.80 2.08 -11.09
CA LEU A 151 -31.90 3.16 -11.48
C LEU A 151 -31.53 4.06 -10.29
N ARG A 152 -32.47 4.31 -9.37
CA ARG A 152 -32.20 5.11 -8.16
C ARG A 152 -31.33 4.40 -7.15
N PHE A 153 -31.32 3.07 -7.06
CA PHE A 153 -30.39 2.38 -6.18
C PHE A 153 -28.93 2.65 -6.55
N TYR A 154 -28.60 2.73 -7.84
CA TYR A 154 -27.25 3.08 -8.30
C TYR A 154 -26.94 4.58 -8.30
N THR A 155 -27.90 5.41 -8.70
CA THR A 155 -27.67 6.86 -8.85
C THR A 155 -27.78 7.62 -7.53
N HIS A 156 -28.66 7.18 -6.63
CA HIS A 156 -28.94 7.78 -5.33
C HIS A 156 -29.03 6.68 -4.25
N PRO A 157 -27.93 5.95 -4.00
CA PRO A 157 -27.92 4.87 -3.01
C PRO A 157 -28.22 5.39 -1.60
N ALA A 158 -28.68 4.49 -0.73
CA ALA A 158 -28.87 4.78 0.69
C ALA A 158 -27.51 4.83 1.41
N VAL A 159 -26.95 6.05 1.49
CA VAL A 159 -25.64 6.34 2.09
C VAL A 159 -25.76 7.36 3.22
N SER A 160 -24.69 7.52 3.99
CA SER A 160 -24.65 8.50 5.08
C SER A 160 -24.93 9.92 4.58
N SER A 161 -25.59 10.72 5.42
CA SER A 161 -25.78 12.13 5.13
C SER A 161 -24.43 12.87 5.11
N LYS A 162 -24.34 13.96 4.34
CA LYS A 162 -23.11 14.77 4.28
C LYS A 162 -22.61 15.21 5.65
N ALA A 163 -23.51 15.68 6.53
CA ALA A 163 -23.16 16.05 7.90
C ALA A 163 -22.61 14.86 8.72
N ALA A 164 -23.12 13.65 8.49
CA ALA A 164 -22.60 12.45 9.15
C ALA A 164 -21.19 12.11 8.66
N VAL A 165 -20.89 12.29 7.37
CA VAL A 165 -19.54 12.09 6.82
C VAL A 165 -18.57 13.16 7.33
N GLU A 166 -18.98 14.42 7.38
CA GLU A 166 -18.17 15.51 7.95
C GLU A 166 -17.83 15.24 9.42
N ASN A 167 -18.80 14.77 10.22
CA ASN A 167 -18.56 14.35 11.60
C ASN A 167 -17.63 13.13 11.67
N LEU A 168 -17.73 12.20 10.72
CA LEU A 168 -16.85 11.04 10.65
C LEU A 168 -15.40 11.47 10.36
N ILE A 169 -15.19 12.37 9.40
CA ILE A 169 -13.87 12.94 9.09
C ILE A 169 -13.20 13.55 10.32
N GLY A 170 -13.96 14.28 11.15
CA GLY A 170 -13.43 14.89 12.37
C GLY A 170 -13.22 13.93 13.54
N SER A 171 -13.82 12.73 13.53
CA SER A 171 -13.82 11.79 14.67
C SER A 171 -13.04 10.50 14.44
N VAL A 172 -12.69 10.18 13.19
CA VAL A 172 -11.90 8.97 12.89
C VAL A 172 -10.47 9.14 13.36
N GLU A 173 -10.05 8.22 14.22
CA GLU A 173 -8.69 8.15 14.74
C GLU A 173 -7.97 6.97 14.09
N TRP A 174 -7.10 7.26 13.12
CA TRP A 174 -6.36 6.24 12.36
C TRP A 174 -5.16 5.65 13.11
N SER A 175 -4.64 6.38 14.10
CA SER A 175 -3.39 6.09 14.81
C SER A 175 -3.61 5.42 16.19
N ARG A 176 -4.76 4.77 16.41
CA ARG A 176 -5.02 4.07 17.67
C ARG A 176 -4.00 2.94 17.91
N PRO A 177 -3.49 2.80 19.14
CA PRO A 177 -2.58 1.72 19.47
C PRO A 177 -3.32 0.37 19.45
N VAL A 178 -2.58 -0.68 19.08
CA VAL A 178 -3.08 -2.06 19.13
C VAL A 178 -3.19 -2.51 20.59
N ASP A 179 -4.34 -3.07 20.96
CA ASP A 179 -4.58 -3.66 22.28
C ASP A 179 -3.97 -5.06 22.36
N ILE A 180 -2.71 -5.12 22.77
CA ILE A 180 -1.94 -6.37 22.90
C ILE A 180 -2.55 -7.31 23.93
N GLY A 181 -3.02 -6.77 25.07
CA GLY A 181 -3.63 -7.58 26.13
C GLY A 181 -4.97 -8.16 25.69
N GLY A 182 -5.79 -7.36 25.00
CA GLY A 182 -7.03 -7.80 24.40
C GLY A 182 -6.81 -8.82 23.28
N LEU A 183 -5.80 -8.64 22.42
CA LEU A 183 -5.40 -9.63 21.41
C LEU A 183 -4.94 -10.93 22.05
N ARG A 184 -4.13 -10.88 23.11
CA ARG A 184 -3.68 -12.09 23.82
C ARG A 184 -4.86 -12.90 24.35
N ARG A 185 -5.84 -12.26 24.97
CA ARG A 185 -7.08 -12.91 25.42
C ARG A 185 -7.91 -13.45 24.26
N PHE A 186 -7.99 -12.68 23.17
CA PHE A 186 -8.73 -13.10 21.97
C PHE A 186 -8.11 -14.34 21.33
N THR A 187 -6.79 -14.41 21.18
CA THR A 187 -6.12 -15.59 20.61
C THR A 187 -6.19 -16.82 21.51
N ASP A 188 -6.22 -16.60 22.84
CA ASP A 188 -6.50 -17.67 23.80
C ASP A 188 -7.87 -18.31 23.54
N GLU A 189 -8.92 -17.47 23.59
CA GLU A 189 -10.32 -17.88 23.54
C GLU A 189 -10.74 -18.42 22.16
N VAL A 190 -10.23 -17.82 21.08
CA VAL A 190 -10.74 -18.08 19.72
C VAL A 190 -9.85 -19.06 18.94
N PHE A 191 -8.54 -19.09 19.22
CA PHE A 191 -7.58 -19.91 18.47
C PHE A 191 -6.95 -21.02 19.31
N ASP A 192 -7.33 -21.18 20.58
CA ASP A 192 -6.68 -22.05 21.55
C ASP A 192 -5.17 -21.78 21.68
N TRP A 193 -4.75 -20.51 21.52
CA TRP A 193 -3.36 -20.13 21.76
C TRP A 193 -3.16 -19.91 23.26
N THR A 194 -3.25 -21.00 24.01
CA THR A 194 -3.17 -21.02 25.47
C THR A 194 -1.71 -20.97 25.93
N ASN A 195 -1.51 -20.45 27.15
CA ASN A 195 -0.26 -20.56 27.91
C ASN A 195 0.94 -19.93 27.19
N ARG A 196 2.16 -20.22 27.68
CA ARG A 196 3.40 -19.67 27.11
C ARG A 196 3.58 -19.95 25.61
N PRO A 197 3.28 -21.15 25.06
CA PRO A 197 3.41 -21.40 23.62
C PRO A 197 2.50 -20.50 22.78
N GLY A 198 1.26 -20.26 23.23
CA GLY A 198 0.32 -19.36 22.57
C GLY A 198 0.79 -17.91 22.57
N ALA A 199 1.30 -17.44 23.71
CA ALA A 199 1.87 -16.09 23.85
C ALA A 199 3.09 -15.89 22.94
N VAL A 200 4.02 -16.86 22.89
CA VAL A 200 5.20 -16.83 22.00
C VAL A 200 4.78 -16.82 20.54
N LYS A 201 3.75 -17.59 20.17
CA LYS A 201 3.18 -17.59 18.80
C LYS A 201 2.59 -16.23 18.44
N LEU A 202 1.86 -15.59 19.35
CA LEU A 202 1.35 -14.23 19.15
C LEU A 202 2.47 -13.22 18.91
N ILE A 203 3.52 -13.23 19.75
CA ILE A 203 4.68 -12.33 19.59
C ILE A 203 5.35 -12.53 18.22
N LYS A 204 5.55 -13.80 17.82
CA LYS A 204 6.15 -14.15 16.52
C LYS A 204 5.39 -13.53 15.36
N VAL A 205 4.07 -13.70 15.32
CA VAL A 205 3.21 -13.26 14.22
C VAL A 205 3.05 -11.73 14.21
N LEU A 206 2.93 -11.12 15.38
CA LEU A 206 2.57 -9.71 15.51
C LEU A 206 3.78 -8.77 15.39
N SER A 207 4.98 -9.21 15.80
CA SER A 207 6.16 -8.34 15.88
C SER A 207 6.55 -7.63 14.58
N PRO A 208 6.52 -8.25 13.37
CA PRO A 208 6.93 -7.56 12.15
C PRO A 208 5.98 -6.40 11.80
N ASN A 209 4.68 -6.59 12.04
CA ASN A 209 3.64 -5.62 11.72
C ASN A 209 3.62 -4.47 12.73
N LEU A 210 3.81 -4.76 14.02
CA LEU A 210 3.95 -3.72 15.04
C LEU A 210 5.25 -2.93 14.89
N LEU A 211 6.33 -3.55 14.42
CA LEU A 211 7.55 -2.81 14.09
C LEU A 211 7.25 -1.76 13.02
N ALA A 212 6.59 -2.15 11.92
CA ALA A 212 6.19 -1.22 10.86
C ALA A 212 5.30 -0.09 11.40
N GLN A 213 4.32 -0.40 12.25
CA GLN A 213 3.45 0.60 12.87
C GLN A 213 4.25 1.57 13.78
N LYS A 214 5.17 1.06 14.61
CA LYS A 214 6.01 1.88 15.49
C LYS A 214 6.96 2.79 14.70
N LEU A 215 7.53 2.30 13.59
CA LEU A 215 8.35 3.12 12.68
C LEU A 215 7.54 4.28 12.09
N PHE A 216 6.29 4.02 11.68
CA PHE A 216 5.41 5.06 11.15
C PHE A 216 4.98 6.07 12.23
N ALA A 217 4.56 5.59 13.41
CA ALA A 217 4.17 6.45 14.52
C ALA A 217 5.32 7.36 14.99
N ARG A 218 6.54 6.83 14.99
CA ARG A 218 7.74 7.62 15.30
C ARG A 218 7.94 8.76 14.32
N TYR A 219 7.78 8.52 13.02
CA TYR A 219 7.85 9.58 12.02
C TYR A 219 6.82 10.68 12.29
N ASP A 220 5.56 10.30 12.55
CA ASP A 220 4.48 11.25 12.83
C ASP A 220 4.80 12.13 14.06
N HIS A 221 5.26 11.51 15.16
CA HIS A 221 5.71 12.24 16.36
C HIS A 221 6.88 13.19 16.10
N ILE A 222 7.88 12.79 15.28
CA ILE A 222 9.01 13.65 14.92
C ILE A 222 8.53 14.83 14.08
N THR A 223 7.58 14.64 13.17
CA THR A 223 7.07 15.75 12.34
C THR A 223 6.25 16.76 13.13
N GLN A 224 5.57 16.32 14.19
CA GLN A 224 4.73 17.19 15.04
C GLN A 224 5.54 17.88 16.15
N SER A 225 6.62 17.26 16.62
CA SER A 225 7.53 17.83 17.62
C SER A 225 8.59 18.72 16.96
N LEU A 226 8.42 20.03 17.05
CA LEU A 226 9.43 21.04 16.66
C LEU A 226 10.66 21.08 17.59
N GLU A 227 10.83 20.09 18.47
CA GLU A 227 11.79 20.17 19.57
C GLU A 227 13.18 19.63 19.22
N SER A 228 14.18 20.33 19.73
CA SER A 228 15.60 20.02 19.66
C SER A 228 15.92 18.76 20.46
N HIS A 229 15.54 17.58 19.95
CA HIS A 229 15.94 16.32 20.54
C HIS A 229 17.46 16.16 20.47
N ARG A 230 18.10 15.90 21.62
CA ARG A 230 19.53 15.59 21.67
C ARG A 230 19.76 14.31 20.85
N LEU A 231 20.73 14.35 19.93
CA LEU A 231 21.01 13.26 18.97
C LEU A 231 21.11 11.88 19.65
N GLU A 232 21.75 11.80 20.81
CA GLU A 232 21.89 10.58 21.63
C GLU A 232 20.54 9.95 22.00
N SER A 233 19.54 10.76 22.33
CA SER A 233 18.21 10.27 22.68
C SER A 233 17.47 9.73 21.46
N LEU A 234 17.71 10.30 20.27
CA LEU A 234 17.12 9.80 19.04
C LEU A 234 17.72 8.45 18.68
N GLU A 235 19.05 8.33 18.74
CA GLU A 235 19.78 7.08 18.49
C GLU A 235 19.30 5.95 19.41
N GLN A 236 19.17 6.21 20.71
CA GLN A 236 18.66 5.22 21.67
C GLN A 236 17.25 4.73 21.33
N GLN A 237 16.37 5.64 20.90
CA GLN A 237 15.01 5.28 20.50
C GLN A 237 14.98 4.49 19.19
N GLU A 238 15.88 4.77 18.24
CA GLU A 238 16.00 3.96 17.02
C GLU A 238 16.51 2.55 17.31
N LEU A 239 17.55 2.44 18.15
CA LEU A 239 18.13 1.15 18.53
C LEU A 239 17.16 0.26 19.33
N ALA A 240 16.21 0.86 20.04
CA ALA A 240 15.12 0.14 20.70
C ALA A 240 14.16 -0.54 19.71
N LEU A 241 14.07 -0.07 18.47
CA LEU A 241 13.22 -0.66 17.42
C LEU A 241 14.03 -1.54 16.46
N VAL A 242 15.21 -1.06 16.06
CA VAL A 242 16.05 -1.66 15.02
C VAL A 242 17.48 -1.78 15.52
N GLN A 243 17.95 -3.01 15.69
CA GLN A 243 19.32 -3.27 16.14
C GLN A 243 20.34 -3.09 15.01
N ARG A 244 20.00 -3.52 13.80
CA ARG A 244 20.87 -3.38 12.62
C ARG A 244 20.13 -3.61 11.31
N ILE A 245 20.74 -3.13 10.23
CA ILE A 245 20.34 -3.41 8.84
C ILE A 245 21.44 -4.26 8.20
N SER A 246 21.09 -5.28 7.42
CA SER A 246 22.09 -6.18 6.82
C SER A 246 22.17 -6.12 5.30
N ALA A 247 21.05 -5.91 4.63
CA ALA A 247 20.94 -6.08 3.18
C ALA A 247 19.86 -5.16 2.60
N LYS A 248 19.95 -4.94 1.29
CA LYS A 248 18.94 -4.27 0.47
C LYS A 248 18.55 -5.18 -0.69
N ARG A 249 17.27 -5.22 -1.05
CA ARG A 249 16.76 -5.95 -2.22
C ARG A 249 15.67 -5.15 -2.92
N SER A 250 15.39 -5.54 -4.16
CA SER A 250 14.16 -5.17 -4.88
C SER A 250 13.55 -6.47 -5.37
N HIS A 251 12.45 -6.90 -4.76
CA HIS A 251 11.85 -8.20 -5.02
C HIS A 251 10.64 -8.08 -5.96
N PHE A 252 10.39 -9.09 -6.80
CA PHE A 252 9.28 -9.05 -7.75
C PHE A 252 7.90 -9.09 -7.06
N SER A 253 7.80 -9.70 -5.87
CA SER A 253 6.52 -9.76 -5.13
C SER A 253 6.05 -8.41 -4.60
N THR A 254 6.93 -7.41 -4.61
CA THR A 254 6.63 -6.03 -4.20
C THR A 254 6.75 -5.08 -5.38
N ASP A 255 6.62 -5.60 -6.62
CA ASP A 255 6.79 -4.84 -7.87
C ASP A 255 8.12 -4.06 -7.94
N GLY A 256 9.17 -4.58 -7.30
CA GLY A 256 10.49 -3.97 -7.28
C GLY A 256 10.66 -2.83 -6.27
N ILE A 257 9.68 -2.59 -5.39
CA ILE A 257 9.83 -1.64 -4.27
C ILE A 257 11.10 -1.99 -3.48
N PRO A 258 12.04 -1.04 -3.31
CA PRO A 258 13.25 -1.28 -2.53
C PRO A 258 12.93 -1.62 -1.07
N GLU A 259 13.55 -2.68 -0.56
CA GLU A 259 13.38 -3.17 0.81
C GLU A 259 14.74 -3.27 1.53
N LEU A 260 14.74 -2.99 2.82
CA LEU A 260 15.88 -3.19 3.71
C LEU A 260 15.62 -4.39 4.64
N ARG A 261 16.66 -5.20 4.87
CA ARG A 261 16.62 -6.31 5.82
C ARG A 261 16.98 -5.80 7.21
N VAL A 262 15.95 -5.61 8.03
CA VAL A 262 15.97 -5.02 9.36
C VAL A 262 15.99 -6.12 10.41
N PHE A 263 16.83 -5.96 11.44
CA PHE A 263 16.86 -6.85 12.60
C PHE A 263 16.21 -6.18 13.81
N HIS A 264 15.24 -6.86 14.43
CA HIS A 264 14.53 -6.41 15.63
C HIS A 264 14.38 -7.56 16.63
N VAL A 265 14.15 -7.24 17.91
CA VAL A 265 13.82 -8.25 18.93
C VAL A 265 12.31 -8.28 19.13
N PRO A 266 11.62 -9.39 18.81
CA PRO A 266 10.17 -9.48 18.89
C PRO A 266 9.58 -9.11 20.26
N ALA A 267 10.23 -9.53 21.36
CA ALA A 267 9.80 -9.24 22.73
C ALA A 267 9.85 -7.74 23.08
N ASP A 268 10.78 -6.99 22.49
CA ASP A 268 10.90 -5.53 22.71
C ASP A 268 9.83 -4.76 21.93
N ILE A 269 9.41 -5.31 20.78
CA ILE A 269 8.38 -4.71 19.94
C ILE A 269 6.98 -4.97 20.49
N VAL A 270 6.70 -6.21 20.95
CA VAL A 270 5.41 -6.65 21.47
C VAL A 270 5.46 -6.64 23.00
N PRO A 271 4.86 -5.64 23.68
CA PRO A 271 4.92 -5.51 25.13
C PRO A 271 4.00 -6.54 25.83
N LEU A 272 4.39 -7.82 25.79
CA LEU A 272 3.69 -8.92 26.43
C LEU A 272 4.61 -9.59 27.45
N ASP A 273 4.21 -9.58 28.72
CA ASP A 273 4.98 -10.19 29.80
C ASP A 273 4.77 -11.72 29.81
N LEU A 274 5.74 -12.45 29.26
CA LEU A 274 5.73 -13.90 29.22
C LEU A 274 5.88 -14.56 30.60
N SER A 275 6.26 -13.83 31.64
CA SER A 275 6.38 -14.39 32.99
C SER A 275 5.02 -14.68 33.65
N GLN A 276 3.95 -14.06 33.15
CA GLN A 276 2.59 -14.27 33.65
C GLN A 276 1.90 -15.49 33.02
N GLU A 277 2.53 -16.13 32.04
CA GLU A 277 1.97 -17.27 31.31
C GLU A 277 2.41 -18.58 31.97
N SER A 278 1.50 -19.54 32.08
CA SER A 278 1.83 -20.88 32.57
C SER A 278 2.66 -21.65 31.53
N ASP A 279 3.56 -22.51 32.01
CA ASP A 279 4.32 -23.45 31.16
C ASP A 279 3.57 -24.76 30.92
N GLU A 280 2.42 -24.95 31.58
CA GLU A 280 1.64 -26.18 31.50
C GLU A 280 1.07 -26.36 30.10
N VAL A 281 1.55 -27.37 29.38
CA VAL A 281 0.93 -27.79 28.12
C VAL A 281 -0.30 -28.59 28.51
N ALA A 282 -1.50 -28.02 28.34
CA ALA A 282 -2.73 -28.76 28.58
C ALA A 282 -2.69 -30.07 27.78
N GLU A 283 -2.74 -31.21 28.48
CA GLU A 283 -2.74 -32.55 27.90
C GLU A 283 -4.13 -32.80 27.27
N MET A 284 -4.37 -32.18 26.13
CA MET A 284 -5.65 -32.25 25.44
C MET A 284 -5.60 -33.37 24.40
N GLY A 285 -6.18 -34.52 24.75
CA GLY A 285 -6.38 -35.63 23.83
C GLY A 285 -7.30 -35.21 22.68
N ARG A 286 -6.73 -34.74 21.56
CA ARG A 286 -7.47 -34.45 20.34
C ARG A 286 -7.23 -35.53 19.29
N GLN A 287 -8.22 -36.42 19.16
CA GLN A 287 -8.39 -37.34 18.03
C GLN A 287 -9.06 -36.57 16.87
N ALA A 288 -8.36 -35.63 16.24
CA ALA A 288 -8.92 -34.87 15.10
C ALA A 288 -7.87 -34.52 14.04
N LEU A 289 -8.28 -34.60 12.77
CA LEU A 289 -7.51 -34.26 11.57
C LEU A 289 -7.20 -32.75 11.54
N ALA A 290 -6.07 -32.33 12.09
CA ALA A 290 -5.55 -30.97 11.90
C ALA A 290 -4.83 -30.88 10.55
N LEU A 291 -5.50 -30.32 9.53
CA LEU A 291 -5.00 -30.12 8.17
C LEU A 291 -4.70 -28.63 7.89
N ASN A 292 -3.81 -27.99 8.66
CA ASN A 292 -3.31 -26.61 8.41
C ASN A 292 -2.48 -26.02 9.58
N SER A 293 -1.64 -26.81 10.24
CA SER A 293 -0.56 -26.19 11.02
C SER A 293 0.50 -25.69 10.03
N ASP A 294 0.64 -24.36 9.89
CA ASP A 294 1.60 -23.61 9.05
C ASP A 294 3.10 -23.87 9.39
N GLY A 295 3.47 -25.13 9.67
CA GLY A 295 4.84 -25.53 9.93
C GLY A 295 5.71 -25.66 8.68
N GLU A 296 5.18 -25.36 7.49
CA GLU A 296 5.82 -25.72 6.22
C GLU A 296 5.62 -24.64 5.14
N PHE A 297 6.13 -23.44 5.39
CA PHE A 297 6.43 -22.50 4.31
C PHE A 297 7.70 -21.70 4.63
N GLU A 298 8.81 -22.40 4.85
CA GLU A 298 10.12 -21.84 4.51
C GLU A 298 10.58 -22.51 3.21
N GLY A 299 10.63 -21.71 2.14
CA GLY A 299 10.93 -22.19 0.80
C GLY A 299 12.32 -22.81 0.69
N ALA A 300 12.38 -24.13 0.57
CA ALA A 300 13.54 -24.84 0.06
C ALA A 300 13.51 -24.77 -1.48
N VAL A 301 14.47 -24.04 -2.06
CA VAL A 301 14.83 -24.16 -3.47
C VAL A 301 15.46 -25.54 -3.65
N PRO A 302 14.97 -26.44 -4.53
CA PRO A 302 15.54 -27.77 -4.66
C PRO A 302 16.85 -27.68 -5.41
N SER A 303 17.96 -27.94 -4.72
CA SER A 303 19.19 -28.35 -5.37
C SER A 303 19.20 -29.88 -5.37
N ASN A 304 19.03 -30.47 -6.55
CA ASN A 304 19.24 -31.90 -6.76
C ASN A 304 20.63 -32.30 -6.28
N ASN A 305 20.71 -33.19 -5.30
CA ASN A 305 21.64 -34.32 -5.26
C ASN A 305 21.26 -35.27 -4.11
N ASP A 306 21.30 -36.55 -4.46
CA ASP A 306 20.79 -37.74 -3.77
C ASP A 306 21.27 -38.04 -2.34
N VAL A 307 20.50 -38.97 -1.74
CA VAL A 307 20.82 -40.03 -0.77
C VAL A 307 20.40 -39.82 0.69
N GLU A 308 19.51 -40.75 1.08
CA GLU A 308 19.03 -41.13 2.40
C GLU A 308 20.08 -41.08 3.53
N ALA A 309 19.79 -40.29 4.55
CA ALA A 309 20.21 -40.56 5.93
C ALA A 309 19.19 -39.91 6.87
N GLY A 310 18.51 -40.73 7.68
CA GLY A 310 17.57 -40.28 8.70
C GLY A 310 18.26 -39.45 9.78
N GLY A 311 18.22 -38.13 9.63
CA GLY A 311 18.51 -37.18 10.69
C GLY A 311 17.21 -36.52 11.13
N GLN A 312 16.83 -36.70 12.39
CA GLN A 312 15.81 -35.85 13.01
C GLN A 312 16.32 -34.41 12.94
N VAL A 313 15.75 -33.61 12.04
CA VAL A 313 16.01 -32.17 11.97
C VAL A 313 15.52 -31.59 13.29
N ALA A 314 16.45 -31.13 14.14
CA ALA A 314 16.12 -30.44 15.38
C ALA A 314 15.21 -29.25 15.04
N ARG A 315 13.94 -29.30 15.46
CA ARG A 315 13.00 -28.18 15.29
C ARG A 315 13.57 -26.98 16.04
N THR A 316 14.03 -25.98 15.31
CA THR A 316 14.49 -24.72 15.89
C THR A 316 13.30 -24.07 16.59
N THR A 317 13.36 -24.02 17.92
CA THR A 317 12.30 -23.41 18.72
C THR A 317 12.47 -21.90 18.63
N PHE A 318 11.40 -21.18 18.28
CA PHE A 318 11.44 -19.72 18.16
C PHE A 318 11.59 -19.09 19.54
N ASP A 319 12.61 -18.25 19.72
CA ASP A 319 12.86 -17.47 20.93
C ASP A 319 12.55 -15.98 20.67
N PRO A 320 11.52 -15.41 21.33
CA PRO A 320 11.11 -14.01 21.12
C PRO A 320 12.14 -12.99 21.59
N THR A 321 13.14 -13.39 22.39
CA THR A 321 14.21 -12.50 22.87
C THR A 321 15.39 -12.41 21.89
N THR A 322 15.41 -13.28 20.87
CA THR A 322 16.46 -13.28 19.85
C THR A 322 16.11 -12.35 18.69
N ALA A 323 17.13 -11.68 18.14
CA ALA A 323 16.95 -10.78 17.01
C ALA A 323 16.49 -11.55 15.76
N GLN A 324 15.38 -11.10 15.17
CA GLN A 324 14.78 -11.66 13.95
C GLN A 324 14.95 -10.69 12.79
N ALA A 325 15.03 -11.23 11.57
CA ALA A 325 15.17 -10.42 10.37
C ALA A 325 13.84 -10.30 9.63
N VAL A 326 13.47 -9.08 9.25
CA VAL A 326 12.30 -8.77 8.42
C VAL A 326 12.70 -7.88 7.24
N TRP A 327 12.03 -8.06 6.10
CA TRP A 327 12.15 -7.13 4.98
C TRP A 327 11.07 -6.06 5.09
N LEU A 328 11.49 -4.79 5.15
CA LEU A 328 10.59 -3.65 5.22
C LEU A 328 10.90 -2.67 4.07
N PRO A 329 9.90 -1.94 3.54
CA PRO A 329 10.13 -0.93 2.52
C PRO A 329 11.18 0.09 2.96
N GLU A 330 12.17 0.37 2.12
CA GLU A 330 13.25 1.32 2.40
C GLU A 330 12.71 2.69 2.80
N SER A 331 11.64 3.16 2.16
CA SER A 331 10.97 4.41 2.48
C SER A 331 10.48 4.45 3.93
N LEU A 332 9.81 3.39 4.40
CA LEU A 332 9.31 3.32 5.78
C LEU A 332 10.45 3.32 6.79
N VAL A 333 11.51 2.55 6.52
CA VAL A 333 12.67 2.46 7.43
C VAL A 333 13.40 3.80 7.50
N LYS A 334 13.55 4.51 6.37
CA LYS A 334 14.15 5.87 6.33
C LYS A 334 13.33 6.90 7.09
N LEU A 335 12.01 6.79 7.09
CA LEU A 335 11.14 7.71 7.84
C LEU A 335 11.19 7.42 9.35
N GLY A 336 11.22 6.15 9.76
CA GLY A 336 11.18 5.77 11.17
C GLY A 336 12.53 5.78 11.88
N VAL A 337 13.59 5.28 11.24
CA VAL A 337 14.95 5.13 11.81
C VAL A 337 16.03 5.69 10.87
N PRO A 338 16.01 6.99 10.57
CA PRO A 338 16.94 7.60 9.62
C PRO A 338 18.42 7.38 10.00
N LEU A 339 18.80 7.51 11.28
CA LEU A 339 20.21 7.40 11.69
C LEU A 339 20.75 5.99 11.45
N CYS A 340 19.98 4.94 11.78
CA CYS A 340 20.35 3.55 11.53
C CYS A 340 20.56 3.26 10.03
N VAL A 341 19.79 3.91 9.17
CA VAL A 341 19.93 3.77 7.71
C VAL A 341 21.18 4.48 7.22
N GLU A 342 21.43 5.71 7.67
CA GLU A 342 22.62 6.48 7.31
C GLU A 342 23.90 5.71 7.68
N ASP A 343 23.98 5.22 8.91
CA ASP A 343 25.07 4.36 9.39
C ASP A 343 25.31 3.13 8.50
N TRP A 344 24.21 2.47 8.10
CA TRP A 344 24.29 1.30 7.25
C TRP A 344 24.77 1.66 5.84
N GLU A 345 24.24 2.73 5.25
CA GLU A 345 24.64 3.20 3.93
C GLU A 345 26.12 3.65 3.89
N GLU A 346 26.60 4.32 4.93
CA GLU A 346 28.02 4.66 5.09
C GLU A 346 28.92 3.42 5.10
N ARG A 347 28.52 2.40 5.88
CA ARG A 347 29.23 1.12 5.92
C ARG A 347 29.22 0.42 4.56
N GLN A 348 28.16 0.55 3.75
CA GLN A 348 28.14 0.02 2.39
C GLN A 348 29.06 0.81 1.45
N ARG A 349 29.05 2.15 1.51
CA ARG A 349 29.96 3.01 0.73
C ARG A 349 31.42 2.66 1.01
N ALA A 350 31.80 2.59 2.29
CA ALA A 350 33.15 2.21 2.69
C ALA A 350 33.57 0.81 2.19
N LYS A 351 32.65 -0.17 2.19
CA LYS A 351 32.92 -1.51 1.63
C LYS A 351 33.17 -1.47 0.12
N ILE A 352 32.37 -0.69 -0.62
CA ILE A 352 32.53 -0.53 -2.07
C ILE A 352 33.86 0.15 -2.39
N ASP A 353 34.24 1.18 -1.64
CA ASP A 353 35.50 1.88 -1.83
C ASP A 353 36.70 0.96 -1.59
N VAL A 354 36.69 0.18 -0.51
CA VAL A 354 37.73 -0.82 -0.22
C VAL A 354 37.81 -1.89 -1.32
N MET A 355 36.67 -2.39 -1.80
CA MET A 355 36.61 -3.39 -2.85
C MET A 355 37.11 -2.84 -4.20
N THR A 356 36.78 -1.59 -4.51
CA THR A 356 37.22 -0.88 -5.73
C THR A 356 38.73 -0.63 -5.68
N ALA A 357 39.27 -0.16 -4.55
CA ALA A 357 40.70 0.04 -4.35
C ALA A 357 41.48 -1.28 -4.46
N SER A 358 40.96 -2.37 -3.89
CA SER A 358 41.56 -3.72 -4.01
C SER A 358 41.58 -4.21 -5.45
N ASN A 359 40.48 -4.01 -6.21
CA ASN A 359 40.41 -4.39 -7.61
C ASN A 359 41.38 -3.58 -8.48
N LEU A 360 41.49 -2.26 -8.25
CA LEU A 360 42.47 -1.40 -8.92
C LEU A 360 43.92 -1.82 -8.61
N ALA A 361 44.22 -2.18 -7.36
CA ALA A 361 45.54 -2.68 -6.98
C ALA A 361 45.89 -4.01 -7.66
N LYS A 362 44.93 -4.95 -7.76
CA LYS A 362 45.09 -6.22 -8.50
C LYS A 362 45.32 -5.98 -9.99
N GLN A 363 44.59 -5.05 -10.61
CA GLN A 363 44.80 -4.70 -12.03
C GLN A 363 46.18 -4.06 -12.28
N ARG A 364 46.66 -3.19 -11.38
CA ARG A 364 48.01 -2.59 -11.48
C ARG A 364 49.11 -3.65 -11.36
N LYS A 365 48.97 -4.63 -10.46
CA LYS A 365 49.89 -5.78 -10.35
C LYS A 365 49.88 -6.68 -11.60
N LYS A 366 48.73 -6.89 -12.23
CA LYS A 366 48.62 -7.67 -13.48
C LYS A 366 49.28 -6.95 -14.67
N LYS A 367 49.19 -5.61 -14.76
CA LYS A 367 49.87 -4.82 -15.78
C LYS A 367 51.40 -4.75 -15.59
N THR A 368 51.88 -4.73 -14.36
CA THR A 368 53.34 -4.76 -14.08
C THR A 368 53.95 -6.15 -14.28
N ALA A 369 53.20 -7.23 -14.04
CA ALA A 369 53.65 -8.60 -14.33
C ALA A 369 53.66 -8.95 -15.83
N GLY A 370 52.88 -8.24 -16.67
CA GLY A 370 52.85 -8.45 -18.13
C GLY A 370 53.98 -7.79 -18.91
N SER A 371 54.87 -7.03 -18.26
CA SER A 371 55.93 -6.26 -18.95
C SER A 371 57.29 -6.96 -18.96
N ASN A 372 57.41 -8.20 -18.46
CA ASN A 372 58.73 -8.84 -18.32
C ASN A 372 58.74 -10.31 -18.74
N THR A 373 58.42 -10.60 -20.01
CA THR A 373 58.96 -11.76 -20.72
C THR A 373 59.09 -11.48 -22.22
N ASN A 374 60.30 -11.12 -22.65
CA ASN A 374 60.78 -11.44 -24.00
C ASN A 374 60.86 -12.97 -24.12
N LYS A 375 59.83 -13.62 -24.64
CA LYS A 375 59.94 -14.97 -25.22
C LYS A 375 59.07 -15.08 -26.46
N ALA A 376 59.68 -15.57 -27.53
CA ALA A 376 59.10 -15.80 -28.85
C ALA A 376 57.78 -16.60 -28.77
N PRO A 377 56.85 -16.42 -29.74
CA PRO A 377 55.58 -17.12 -29.73
C PRO A 377 55.84 -18.61 -30.01
N ASN A 378 55.74 -19.45 -28.97
CA ASN A 378 55.80 -20.90 -29.15
C ASN A 378 54.53 -21.37 -29.85
N THR A 379 54.71 -21.78 -31.10
CA THR A 379 53.76 -22.50 -31.95
C THR A 379 53.40 -23.85 -31.33
N LEU A 380 52.37 -23.89 -30.48
CA LEU A 380 51.70 -25.14 -30.08
C LEU A 380 50.21 -24.99 -29.74
N ASP A 381 49.66 -23.77 -29.71
CA ASP A 381 48.20 -23.55 -29.55
C ASP A 381 47.42 -23.60 -30.88
N LYS A 382 48.07 -23.92 -32.00
CA LYS A 382 47.42 -23.97 -33.32
C LYS A 382 46.71 -25.30 -33.63
N TRP A 383 46.82 -26.31 -32.76
CA TRP A 383 46.36 -27.68 -33.08
C TRP A 383 45.65 -28.45 -31.97
N VAL A 384 45.10 -27.78 -30.94
CA VAL A 384 44.21 -28.43 -29.96
C VAL A 384 42.83 -27.79 -29.98
N LYS A 385 41.90 -28.40 -30.72
CA LYS A 385 40.46 -28.17 -30.55
C LYS A 385 39.94 -29.19 -29.56
N SER A 386 39.65 -28.76 -28.32
CA SER A 386 38.89 -29.58 -27.37
C SER A 386 37.40 -29.40 -27.64
N THR A 387 36.77 -30.47 -28.10
CA THR A 387 35.33 -30.60 -28.30
C THR A 387 34.65 -30.94 -26.98
N LYS A 388 33.93 -29.97 -26.39
CA LYS A 388 32.77 -30.26 -25.52
C LYS A 388 31.59 -29.38 -25.93
N SER A 389 30.48 -30.07 -26.13
CA SER A 389 29.22 -29.65 -26.74
C SER A 389 28.47 -28.56 -25.97
N ARG A 390 28.04 -27.51 -26.70
CA ARG A 390 27.03 -26.52 -26.32
C ARG A 390 25.63 -27.16 -26.28
N PRO A 391 24.76 -26.84 -25.31
CA PRO A 391 23.33 -27.12 -25.42
C PRO A 391 22.69 -26.26 -26.52
N ARG A 392 21.71 -26.86 -27.22
CA ARG A 392 20.96 -26.29 -28.35
C ARG A 392 20.04 -25.14 -27.92
N GLU A 393 20.11 -24.02 -28.64
CA GLU A 393 19.05 -23.01 -28.69
C GLU A 393 17.90 -23.50 -29.60
N CYS A 394 16.66 -23.36 -29.12
CA CYS A 394 15.45 -23.57 -29.92
C CYS A 394 15.11 -22.28 -30.70
N PRO A 395 14.70 -22.36 -31.99
CA PRO A 395 14.33 -21.17 -32.75
C PRO A 395 12.89 -20.74 -32.41
N GLY A 396 12.77 -19.67 -31.62
CA GLY A 396 11.51 -18.98 -31.35
C GLY A 396 11.17 -17.97 -32.45
N LYS A 397 9.93 -18.05 -32.94
CA LYS A 397 9.34 -17.20 -33.97
C LYS A 397 9.34 -15.71 -33.56
N ASN A 398 9.72 -14.87 -34.52
CA ASN A 398 9.52 -13.41 -34.49
C ASN A 398 8.04 -13.06 -34.29
N VAL A 399 7.71 -12.40 -33.17
CA VAL A 399 6.55 -11.52 -33.05
C VAL A 399 7.05 -10.21 -32.46
N ALA A 400 6.91 -9.14 -33.25
CA ALA A 400 7.29 -7.79 -32.87
C ALA A 400 6.37 -7.28 -31.75
N VAL A 401 6.96 -6.80 -30.65
CA VAL A 401 6.30 -5.99 -29.63
C VAL A 401 6.92 -4.59 -29.71
N PRO A 402 6.14 -3.50 -29.87
CA PRO A 402 6.69 -2.16 -30.00
C PRO A 402 7.23 -1.63 -28.65
N PRO A 403 8.17 -0.68 -28.67
CA PRO A 403 8.78 -0.14 -27.45
C PRO A 403 7.82 0.82 -26.74
N VAL A 404 7.36 0.46 -25.54
CA VAL A 404 6.76 1.43 -24.61
C VAL A 404 7.89 1.98 -23.73
N SER A 405 8.60 2.95 -24.28
CA SER A 405 9.39 3.90 -23.50
C SER A 405 8.81 5.27 -23.77
N GLN A 406 7.92 5.76 -22.90
CA GLN A 406 7.70 7.19 -22.69
C GLN A 406 6.87 7.43 -21.42
N SER A 407 7.45 8.26 -20.54
CA SER A 407 6.81 9.02 -19.46
C SER A 407 6.50 8.32 -18.13
N LEU A 408 7.54 8.12 -17.30
CA LEU A 408 7.42 8.14 -15.83
C LEU A 408 8.47 9.09 -15.22
N SER A 409 8.75 10.20 -15.90
CA SER A 409 9.48 11.34 -15.33
C SER A 409 8.46 12.41 -14.97
N HIS A 410 7.81 12.27 -13.81
CA HIS A 410 7.24 13.33 -12.97
C HIS A 410 6.35 12.72 -11.86
N PHE A 411 6.94 11.93 -10.97
CA PHE A 411 6.37 11.77 -9.63
C PHE A 411 7.05 12.80 -8.72
N LYS A 412 6.36 13.92 -8.48
CA LYS A 412 6.68 14.84 -7.39
C LYS A 412 6.01 14.30 -6.13
N LEU A 413 6.78 14.11 -5.05
CA LEU A 413 6.23 13.92 -3.71
C LEU A 413 5.20 15.03 -3.43
N PRO A 414 4.02 14.72 -2.87
CA PRO A 414 3.09 15.76 -2.43
C PRO A 414 3.81 16.64 -1.42
N GLN A 415 3.86 17.95 -1.68
CA GLN A 415 4.26 18.90 -0.65
C GLN A 415 3.12 19.02 0.37
N PRO A 416 3.43 19.22 1.66
CA PRO A 416 2.41 19.50 2.66
C PRO A 416 1.59 20.72 2.23
N LEU A 417 0.26 20.60 2.36
CA LEU A 417 -0.67 21.69 2.10
C LEU A 417 -0.26 22.93 2.92
N PRO A 418 -0.18 24.13 2.31
CA PRO A 418 0.07 25.35 3.06
C PRO A 418 -1.14 25.64 3.95
N SER A 419 -0.91 25.65 5.26
CA SER A 419 -1.83 26.16 6.26
C SER A 419 -1.91 27.69 6.14
N ASN A 420 -2.75 28.20 5.23
CA ASN A 420 -3.17 29.60 5.18
C ASN A 420 -4.40 29.78 4.25
N ILE A 421 -5.58 29.42 4.73
CA ILE A 421 -6.85 30.05 4.30
C ILE A 421 -7.76 30.17 5.53
N THR A 422 -7.51 31.18 6.36
CA THR A 422 -8.52 31.76 7.24
C THR A 422 -8.90 33.12 6.70
N ASN A 423 -9.82 33.14 5.73
CA ASN A 423 -10.56 34.35 5.38
C ASN A 423 -12.06 34.02 5.49
N PHE A 424 -12.57 34.12 6.71
CA PHE A 424 -13.96 34.44 6.95
C PHE A 424 -14.01 35.61 7.90
N GLY A 425 -14.47 36.75 7.37
CA GLY A 425 -14.77 37.94 8.13
C GLY A 425 -15.89 37.63 9.13
N GLY A 426 -15.55 37.71 10.41
CA GLY A 426 -16.48 37.71 11.52
C GLY A 426 -16.41 39.06 12.22
N HIS A 427 -17.57 39.70 12.33
CA HIS A 427 -17.81 40.95 13.04
C HIS A 427 -17.16 41.02 14.43
N GLN A 428 -16.46 42.13 14.69
CA GLN A 428 -16.01 42.52 16.03
C GLN A 428 -17.19 42.81 16.97
N PRO A 429 -17.08 42.42 18.26
CA PRO A 429 -17.66 43.19 19.36
C PRO A 429 -16.62 44.16 19.92
N ARG A 430 -17.04 45.40 20.12
CA ARG A 430 -16.29 46.50 20.76
C ARG A 430 -15.99 46.18 22.23
N GLU A 431 -14.77 46.46 22.67
CA GLU A 431 -14.47 46.80 24.07
C GLU A 431 -13.95 48.24 24.19
N PRO A 432 -14.23 48.94 25.31
CA PRO A 432 -14.01 50.37 25.46
C PRO A 432 -12.59 50.72 25.93
N ALA A 433 -12.25 51.99 25.70
CA ALA A 433 -10.92 52.59 25.77
C ALA A 433 -10.48 53.07 27.17
N THR A 434 -9.21 53.51 27.20
CA THR A 434 -8.45 54.33 28.18
C THR A 434 -7.58 53.50 29.16
N SER A 435 -6.31 53.83 29.46
CA SER A 435 -5.55 55.08 29.42
C SER A 435 -4.02 54.85 29.25
N LYS A 436 -3.30 55.88 28.79
CA LYS A 436 -1.84 55.93 28.47
C LYS A 436 -0.93 56.16 29.74
N PRO A 437 0.36 56.60 29.65
CA PRO A 437 1.56 55.75 29.73
C PRO A 437 2.59 56.26 30.79
N HIS A 438 3.69 55.54 31.04
CA HIS A 438 4.87 56.14 31.70
C HIS A 438 6.22 55.62 31.16
N THR A 439 6.87 56.52 30.41
CA THR A 439 8.29 56.96 30.47
C THR A 439 9.43 56.02 30.90
N SER A 440 10.41 55.96 29.97
CA SER A 440 11.85 55.57 29.93
C SER A 440 12.74 56.13 31.08
N PRO A 441 14.12 56.10 31.06
CA PRO A 441 15.13 55.45 30.17
C PRO A 441 16.41 54.90 30.90
N ASN A 442 17.41 54.45 30.10
CA ASN A 442 18.90 54.55 30.26
C ASN A 442 19.76 53.26 30.32
N ARG A 443 20.34 52.89 29.16
CA ARG A 443 21.76 53.00 28.70
C ARG A 443 22.95 52.43 29.57
N PRO A 444 24.21 52.33 29.04
CA PRO A 444 24.86 51.10 28.53
C PRO A 444 26.26 50.84 29.17
N LEU A 445 27.06 49.87 28.65
CA LEU A 445 28.55 49.68 28.68
C LEU A 445 28.86 48.17 28.83
N ALA A 446 29.91 47.52 28.30
CA ALA A 446 31.03 47.84 27.42
C ALA A 446 31.67 46.49 26.95
N SER A 447 32.69 46.61 26.11
CA SER A 447 33.34 45.66 25.20
C SER A 447 34.43 44.72 25.77
N LEU A 448 34.46 43.46 25.24
CA LEU A 448 35.59 42.64 24.70
C LEU A 448 36.78 42.24 25.63
N PRO A 449 37.69 41.26 25.28
CA PRO A 449 37.94 40.60 23.98
C PRO A 449 38.31 39.07 23.94
N ARG A 450 38.31 38.50 22.70
CA ARG A 450 39.31 37.54 22.09
C ARG A 450 39.36 36.06 22.57
N THR A 451 39.50 34.99 21.76
CA THR A 451 39.68 34.75 20.30
C THR A 451 39.57 33.24 19.95
N ILE A 452 39.26 32.92 18.67
CA ILE A 452 39.71 31.74 17.86
C ILE A 452 39.02 30.38 18.18
N LYS A 453 38.42 29.60 17.26
CA LYS A 453 38.72 29.32 15.84
C LYS A 453 37.47 28.80 15.11
N SER A 454 37.30 29.23 13.86
CA SER A 454 36.28 28.81 12.91
C SER A 454 36.61 27.46 12.23
N MET A 455 35.62 26.59 12.05
CA MET A 455 35.51 25.75 10.86
C MET A 455 34.06 25.85 10.36
N GLY A 456 33.91 26.33 9.14
CA GLY A 456 32.62 26.62 8.51
C GLY A 456 31.91 25.36 8.03
N VAL A 457 30.60 25.36 8.18
CA VAL A 457 29.68 24.46 7.48
C VAL A 457 28.78 25.35 6.65
N GLN A 458 28.88 25.21 5.33
CA GLN A 458 28.06 25.93 4.35
C GLN A 458 26.63 25.38 4.39
N TRP A 459 25.69 26.27 4.68
CA TRP A 459 24.25 26.04 4.47
C TRP A 459 23.92 26.36 3.01
N LEU A 460 23.33 25.40 2.29
CA LEU A 460 22.73 25.64 0.98
C LEU A 460 21.38 26.34 1.18
N THR A 461 21.32 27.58 0.70
CA THR A 461 20.08 28.34 0.49
C THR A 461 19.25 27.72 -0.64
N PRO A 462 17.91 27.68 -0.54
CA PRO A 462 17.05 27.28 -1.64
C PRO A 462 16.89 28.43 -2.65
N TYR A 463 17.05 28.12 -3.93
CA TYR A 463 16.73 29.02 -5.04
C TYR A 463 15.21 29.18 -5.18
N ALA A 464 14.86 30.40 -5.58
CA ALA A 464 13.53 30.98 -5.75
C ALA A 464 12.60 30.25 -6.75
#